data_AF-A0A315B217-F1
#
_entry.id   AF-A0A315B217-F1
#
_cell.length_a   1.000
_cell.length_b   1.000
_cell.length_c   1.000
_cell.angle_alpha   90.00
_cell.angle_beta   90.00
_cell.angle_gamma   90.00
#
_symmetry.space_group_name_H-M   'P 1'
#
loop_
_entity.id
_entity.type
_entity.pdbx_description
1 polymer ?
#
loop_
_entity_poly.entity_id
_entity_poly.type
_entity_poly.pdbx_seq_one_letter_code
_entity_poly.pdbx_strand_id
1 'polypeptide(L)'
;MVSNAPLVGCIPFEKDIHPVEKGSCARILNKMAQIYNKKLKGMLAELNKELQGAKFVYADIYRMLQDLTQNYASYGFEVATSACCAFARSRGGLVPCNPF
;
A
#
# COMPACT_ATOMS: atom_id res chain seq x y z
N MET A 1 -12.88 1.74 12.65
CA MET A 1 -11.53 2.13 12.16
C MET A 1 -11.55 2.04 10.65
N VAL A 2 -11.01 3.03 9.95
CA VAL A 2 -11.01 3.11 8.48
C VAL A 2 -9.57 3.30 8.02
N SER A 3 -9.08 2.35 7.23
CA SER A 3 -7.73 2.39 6.68
C SER A 3 -7.71 3.14 5.36
N ASN A 4 -6.64 3.89 5.11
CA ASN A 4 -6.41 4.55 3.83
C ASN A 4 -5.89 3.56 2.76
N ALA A 5 -5.74 4.00 1.51
CA ALA A 5 -5.11 3.19 0.48
C ALA A 5 -3.61 3.01 0.80
N PRO A 6 -3.06 1.80 0.64
CA PRO A 6 -1.65 1.49 0.93
C PRO A 6 -0.70 2.08 -0.12
N LEU A 7 0.59 1.78 0.00
CA LEU A 7 1.63 2.13 -0.97
C LEU A 7 1.51 1.26 -2.26
N VAL A 8 0.43 1.46 -3.01
CA VAL A 8 -0.01 0.59 -4.13
C VAL A 8 1.09 0.37 -5.16
N GLY A 9 1.80 1.42 -5.56
CA GLY A 9 2.83 1.31 -6.60
C GLY A 9 4.04 0.47 -6.20
N CYS A 10 4.19 0.12 -4.93
CA CYS A 10 5.26 -0.74 -4.44
C CYS A 10 4.83 -2.21 -4.29
N ILE A 11 3.58 -2.56 -4.59
CA ILE A 11 3.11 -3.95 -4.59
C ILE A 11 3.87 -4.73 -5.68
N PRO A 12 4.38 -5.96 -5.40
CA PRO A 12 5.12 -6.76 -6.37
C PRO A 12 4.39 -6.93 -7.71
N PHE A 13 3.08 -7.16 -7.69
CA PHE A 13 2.23 -7.23 -8.89
C PHE A 13 2.34 -5.95 -9.73
N GLU A 14 2.12 -4.79 -9.11
CA GLU A 14 2.14 -3.50 -9.80
C GLU A 14 3.49 -3.18 -10.41
N LYS A 15 4.56 -3.55 -9.70
CA LYS A 15 5.94 -3.42 -10.17
C LYS A 15 6.26 -4.35 -11.34
N ASP A 16 5.60 -5.50 -11.42
CA ASP A 16 5.80 -6.46 -12.50
C ASP A 16 5.01 -6.04 -13.75
N ILE A 17 3.85 -5.39 -13.63
CA ILE A 17 3.01 -4.98 -14.78
C ILE A 17 3.30 -3.56 -15.29
N HIS A 18 3.85 -2.68 -14.46
CA HIS A 18 4.23 -1.32 -14.88
C HIS A 18 5.72 -1.23 -15.22
N PRO A 19 6.11 -0.46 -16.25
CA PRO A 19 7.51 -0.21 -16.58
C PRO A 19 8.11 0.72 -15.50
N VAL A 20 8.72 0.12 -14.48
CA VAL A 20 9.38 0.82 -13.39
C VAL A 20 10.86 0.43 -13.34
N GLU A 21 11.74 1.37 -13.02
CA GLU A 21 13.15 1.08 -12.80
C GLU A 21 13.33 0.02 -11.71
N LYS A 22 14.42 -0.75 -11.78
CA LYS A 22 14.75 -1.77 -10.78
C LYS A 22 14.81 -1.12 -9.39
N GLY A 23 14.05 -1.66 -8.44
CA GLY A 23 13.96 -1.11 -7.08
C GLY A 23 12.98 0.06 -6.91
N SER A 24 12.45 0.63 -8.00
CA SER A 24 11.44 1.71 -7.92
C SER A 24 10.00 1.17 -7.86
N CYS A 25 9.08 2.08 -7.54
CA CYS A 25 7.64 1.86 -7.45
C CYS A 25 6.89 2.65 -8.52
N ALA A 26 5.69 2.20 -8.89
CA ALA A 26 4.85 2.90 -9.85
C ALA A 26 4.35 4.24 -9.27
N ARG A 27 5.03 5.33 -9.62
CA ARG A 27 4.78 6.69 -9.07
C ARG A 27 3.34 7.15 -9.29
N ILE A 28 2.74 6.82 -10.43
CA ILE A 28 1.38 7.22 -10.76
C ILE A 28 0.35 6.61 -9.79
N LEU A 29 0.52 5.34 -9.43
CA LEU A 29 -0.35 4.64 -8.49
C LEU A 29 -0.23 5.21 -7.08
N ASN A 30 1.01 5.49 -6.63
CA ASN A 30 1.23 6.14 -5.34
C ASN A 30 0.60 7.55 -5.30
N LYS A 31 0.68 8.31 -6.39
CA LYS A 31 0.03 9.63 -6.48
C LYS A 31 -1.50 9.52 -6.38
N MET A 32 -2.10 8.53 -7.06
CA MET A 32 -3.54 8.28 -6.97
C MET A 32 -3.96 7.88 -5.55
N ALA A 33 -3.20 6.99 -4.90
CA ALA A 33 -3.42 6.60 -3.51
C ALA A 33 -3.36 7.82 -2.57
N GLN A 34 -2.37 8.71 -2.73
CA GLN A 34 -2.28 9.94 -1.93
C GLN A 34 -3.47 10.88 -2.11
N ILE A 35 -3.97 11.06 -3.35
CA ILE A 35 -5.16 11.87 -3.62
C ILE A 35 -6.39 11.27 -2.95
N TYR A 36 -6.59 9.96 -3.07
CA TYR A 36 -7.67 9.24 -2.40
C TYR A 36 -7.57 9.40 -0.87
N ASN A 37 -6.39 9.18 -0.29
CA ASN A 37 -6.14 9.28 1.14
C ASN A 37 -6.44 10.68 1.69
N LYS A 38 -6.09 11.73 0.92
CA LYS A 38 -6.41 13.12 1.29
C LYS A 38 -7.92 13.36 1.35
N LYS A 39 -8.67 12.88 0.35
CA LYS A 39 -10.14 13.00 0.31
C LYS A 39 -10.81 12.18 1.42
N LEU A 40 -10.37 10.94 1.62
CA LEU A 40 -10.87 10.07 2.69
C LEU A 40 -10.70 10.71 4.06
N LYS A 41 -9.51 11.26 4.36
CA LYS A 41 -9.26 11.93 5.64
C LYS A 41 -10.18 13.13 5.87
N GLY A 42 -10.46 13.92 4.82
CA GLY A 42 -11.43 15.02 4.88
C GLY A 42 -12.84 14.55 5.19
N MET A 43 -13.33 13.55 4.43
CA MET A 43 -14.65 12.97 4.62
C MET A 43 -14.84 12.38 6.03
N LEU A 44 -13.85 11.65 6.56
CA LEU A 44 -13.94 11.13 7.94
C LEU A 44 -13.97 12.23 9.00
N ALA A 45 -13.32 13.38 8.74
CA ALA A 45 -13.38 14.52 9.63
C ALA A 45 -14.77 15.20 9.61
N GLU A 46 -15.43 15.23 8.45
CA GLU A 46 -16.82 15.71 8.30
C GLU A 46 -17.80 14.77 9.00
N LEU A 47 -17.71 13.46 8.73
CA LEU A 47 -18.57 12.44 9.36
C LEU A 47 -18.45 12.42 10.88
N ASN A 48 -17.25 12.62 11.43
CA ASN A 48 -17.06 12.73 12.88
C ASN A 48 -17.72 13.99 13.48
N LYS A 49 -17.99 15.03 12.69
CA LYS A 49 -18.72 16.23 13.15
C LYS A 49 -20.23 16.05 13.03
N GLU A 50 -20.68 15.40 11.96
CA GLU A 50 -22.11 15.27 11.63
C GLU A 50 -22.79 14.15 12.41
N LEU A 51 -22.10 13.01 12.60
CA LEU A 51 -22.69 11.81 13.19
C LEU A 51 -22.40 11.75 14.70
N GLN A 52 -23.25 12.40 15.48
CA GLN A 52 -23.19 12.31 16.94
C GLN A 52 -23.34 10.86 17.40
N GLY A 53 -22.41 10.38 18.23
CA GLY A 53 -22.37 9.00 18.72
C GLY A 53 -21.54 8.02 17.87
N ALA A 54 -21.12 8.41 16.66
CA ALA A 54 -20.16 7.65 15.86
C ALA A 54 -18.73 8.19 16.06
N LYS A 55 -17.73 7.28 16.04
CA LYS A 55 -16.31 7.65 16.10
C LYS A 55 -15.52 6.93 15.00
N PHE A 56 -15.16 7.67 13.96
CA PHE A 56 -14.30 7.21 12.89
C PHE A 56 -12.84 7.49 13.23
N VAL A 57 -12.03 6.42 13.28
CA VAL A 57 -10.58 6.48 13.49
C VAL A 57 -9.89 6.20 12.16
N TYR A 58 -9.02 7.11 11.73
CA TYR A 58 -8.24 6.99 10.49
C TYR A 58 -6.92 6.25 10.73
N ALA A 59 -6.71 5.14 10.01
CA ALA A 59 -5.45 4.38 10.04
C ALA A 59 -4.62 4.69 8.78
N ASP A 60 -3.42 5.23 8.98
CA ASP A 60 -2.51 5.62 7.88
C ASP A 60 -1.60 4.45 7.46
N ILE A 61 -2.20 3.44 6.83
CA ILE A 61 -1.46 2.27 6.33
C ILE A 61 -0.49 2.62 5.21
N TYR A 62 -0.72 3.72 4.47
CA TYR A 62 0.23 4.23 3.48
C TYR A 62 1.59 4.53 4.12
N ARG A 63 1.61 5.31 5.19
CA ARG A 63 2.86 5.67 5.89
C ARG A 63 3.50 4.46 6.57
N MET A 64 2.69 3.60 7.19
CA MET A 64 3.20 2.39 7.82
C MET A 64 3.91 1.48 6.81
N LEU A 65 3.30 1.25 5.64
CA LEU A 65 3.92 0.42 4.60
C LEU A 65 5.11 1.11 3.91
N GLN A 66 5.10 2.44 3.80
CA GLN A 66 6.26 3.19 3.32
C GLN A 66 7.46 3.01 4.24
N ASP A 67 7.27 3.19 5.54
CA ASP A 67 8.32 3.01 6.54
C ASP A 67 8.78 1.55 6.57
N LEU A 68 7.85 0.60 6.60
CA LEU A 68 8.16 -0.82 6.55
C LEU A 68 8.98 -1.18 5.30
N THR A 69 8.62 -0.68 4.12
CA THR A 69 9.34 -1.00 2.88
C THR A 69 10.76 -0.41 2.87
N GLN A 70 10.95 0.76 3.51
CA GLN A 70 12.26 1.43 3.59
C GLN A 70 13.15 0.84 4.68
N ASN A 71 12.56 0.41 5.79
CA ASN A 71 13.25 -0.01 7.01
C ASN A 71 13.01 -1.50 7.33
N TYR A 72 12.59 -2.31 6.37
CA TYR A 72 12.15 -3.70 6.58
C TYR A 72 13.09 -4.55 7.46
N ALA A 73 14.40 -4.36 7.32
CA ALA A 73 15.40 -5.05 8.12
C ALA A 73 15.33 -4.72 9.62
N SER A 74 15.01 -3.46 10.00
CA SER A 74 14.85 -3.10 11.42
C SER A 74 13.57 -3.70 12.04
N TYR A 75 12.60 -4.04 11.20
CA TYR A 75 11.39 -4.76 11.57
C TYR A 75 11.57 -6.29 11.54
N GLY A 76 12.76 -6.79 11.22
CA GLY A 76 13.06 -8.23 11.18
C GLY A 76 12.66 -8.93 9.88
N PHE A 77 12.34 -8.18 8.81
CA PHE A 77 12.08 -8.77 7.50
C PHE A 77 13.35 -8.89 6.66
N GLU A 78 13.42 -9.91 5.81
CA GLU A 78 14.54 -10.13 4.89
C GLU A 78 14.28 -9.56 3.49
N VAL A 79 13.02 -9.52 3.05
CA VAL A 79 12.63 -9.15 1.69
C VAL A 79 11.42 -8.21 1.72
N ALA A 80 11.59 -7.01 1.16
CA ALA A 80 10.52 -6.01 1.03
C ALA A 80 10.06 -5.76 -0.42
N THR A 81 10.73 -6.36 -1.41
CA THR A 81 10.59 -5.94 -2.82
C THR A 81 10.02 -7.00 -3.75
N SER A 82 9.91 -8.24 -3.29
CA SER A 82 9.45 -9.40 -4.05
C SER A 82 8.28 -10.09 -3.34
N ALA A 83 7.44 -10.78 -4.10
CA ALA A 83 6.37 -11.61 -3.57
C ALA A 83 6.94 -12.84 -2.85
N CYS A 84 6.21 -13.33 -1.84
CA CYS A 84 6.60 -14.53 -1.09
C CYS A 84 6.56 -15.79 -1.95
N CYS A 85 5.59 -15.93 -2.86
CA CYS A 85 5.52 -17.04 -3.82
C CYS A 85 5.77 -16.51 -5.22
N ALA A 86 7.03 -16.55 -5.64
CA ALA A 86 7.42 -16.08 -6.96
C ALA A 86 7.24 -17.17 -8.01
N PHE A 87 6.11 -17.15 -8.71
CA PHE A 87 5.84 -18.09 -9.81
C PHE A 87 6.16 -17.52 -11.19
N ALA A 88 5.99 -16.19 -11.38
CA ALA A 88 6.18 -15.53 -12.67
C ALA A 88 6.67 -14.08 -12.51
N ARG A 89 7.52 -13.65 -13.46
CA ARG A 89 8.25 -12.36 -13.49
C ARG A 89 9.23 -12.14 -12.32
N SER A 90 10.09 -11.14 -12.49
CA SER A 90 11.24 -10.88 -11.60
C SER A 90 10.89 -10.60 -10.14
N ARG A 91 9.68 -10.10 -9.85
CA ARG A 91 9.23 -9.81 -8.49
C ARG A 91 8.15 -10.78 -8.01
N GLY A 92 7.79 -11.78 -8.83
CA GLY A 92 6.91 -12.88 -8.45
C GLY A 92 5.45 -12.50 -8.24
N GLY A 93 5.07 -11.25 -8.51
CA GLY A 93 3.77 -10.72 -8.09
C GLY A 93 2.63 -10.98 -9.06
N LEU A 94 2.92 -11.51 -10.26
CA LEU A 94 1.91 -11.66 -11.32
C LEU A 94 0.85 -12.74 -11.01
N VAL A 95 1.21 -13.77 -10.25
CA VAL A 95 0.34 -14.90 -9.94
C VAL A 95 0.13 -14.95 -8.41
N PRO A 96 -1.12 -14.95 -7.93
CA PRO A 96 -1.38 -15.04 -6.49
C PRO A 96 -0.93 -16.39 -5.92
N CYS A 97 -0.49 -16.38 -4.65
CA CYS A 97 -0.24 -17.58 -3.86
C CYS A 97 -1.55 -18.28 -3.50
N ASN A 98 -2.21 -18.95 -4.45
CA ASN A 98 -3.38 -19.76 -4.17
C ASN A 98 -3.03 -21.24 -4.35
N PRO A 99 -3.38 -22.14 -3.41
CA PRO A 99 -3.22 -23.56 -3.63
C PRO A 99 -4.29 -23.98 -4.65
N PHE A 100 -3.87 -24.19 -5.89
CA PHE A 100 -4.58 -25.10 -6.78
C PHE A 100 -3.81 -26.42 -6.78
#